data_AF-A0A351TJN7-F1
#
_entry.id   AF-A0A351TJN7-F1
#
_cell.length_a   1.000
_cell.length_b   1.000
_cell.length_c   1.000
_cell.angle_alpha   90.00
_cell.angle_beta   90.00
_cell.angle_gamma   90.00
#
_symmetry.space_group_name_H-M   'P 1'
#
loop_
_entity.id
_entity.type
_entity.pdbx_description
1 polymer ?
#
loop_
_entity_poly.entity_id
_entity_poly.type
_entity_poly.pdbx_seq_one_letter_code
_entity_poly.pdbx_strand_id
1 'polypeptide(L)' 'MKDKMKTIGVYCVCNTMGICVHEIDCCEDRVLASANGENPQWCPMNEQTRSDGEEAELGFLFGSFFVPFSEVMRV' A
#
# COMPACT_ATOMS: atom_id res chain seq x y z
N MET A 1 -6.84 23.51 8.31
CA MET A 1 -6.99 22.46 7.27
C MET A 1 -5.71 21.65 7.31
N LYS A 2 -5.77 20.35 7.63
CA LYS A 2 -4.60 19.48 7.44
C LYS A 2 -4.37 19.39 5.92
N ASP A 3 -3.16 19.67 5.45
CA ASP A 3 -2.76 19.33 4.09
C ASP A 3 -3.15 17.88 3.82
N LYS A 4 -4.12 17.68 2.93
CA LYS A 4 -4.48 16.33 2.49
C LYS A 4 -3.29 15.84 1.67
N MET A 5 -2.51 14.90 2.23
CA MET A 5 -1.45 14.23 1.49
C MET A 5 -2.04 13.67 0.19
N LYS A 6 -1.37 13.96 -0.93
CA LYS A 6 -1.77 13.47 -2.25
C LYS A 6 -1.79 11.95 -2.22
N THR A 7 -2.85 11.34 -2.76
CA THR A 7 -2.95 9.89 -2.96
C THR A 7 -2.60 9.59 -4.41
N ILE A 8 -1.70 8.63 -4.64
CA ILE A 8 -1.29 8.16 -5.97
C ILE A 8 -1.91 6.80 -6.32
N GLY A 9 -2.40 6.08 -5.32
CA GLY A 9 -3.10 4.82 -5.52
C GLY A 9 -3.92 4.41 -4.32
N VAL A 10 -4.89 3.52 -4.52
CA VAL A 10 -5.75 2.98 -3.47
C VAL A 10 -5.91 1.48 -3.64
N TYR A 11 -5.67 0.75 -2.56
CA TYR A 11 -6.05 -0.66 -2.42
C TYR A 11 -7.35 -0.76 -1.61
N CYS A 12 -8.40 -1.34 -2.18
CA CYS A 12 -9.69 -1.48 -1.52
C CYS A 12 -9.70 -2.72 -0.63
N VAL A 13 -9.70 -2.54 0.69
CA VAL A 13 -9.80 -3.64 1.65
C VAL A 13 -11.26 -4.12 1.76
N CYS A 14 -12.18 -3.17 1.89
CA CYS A 14 -13.63 -3.41 1.87
C CYS A 14 -14.38 -2.14 1.46
N ASN A 15 -15.72 -2.17 1.50
CA ASN A 15 -16.55 -1.02 1.12
C ASN A 15 -16.38 0.23 2.02
N THR A 16 -15.81 0.07 3.22
CA THR A 16 -15.60 1.16 4.19
C THR A 16 -14.14 1.48 4.48
N MET A 17 -13.21 0.67 3.96
CA MET A 17 -11.77 0.80 4.23
C MET A 17 -10.96 0.65 2.95
N GLY A 18 -10.12 1.65 2.68
CA GLY A 18 -9.07 1.60 1.68
C GLY A 18 -7.71 1.93 2.28
N ILE A 19 -6.66 1.33 1.72
CA ILE A 19 -5.28 1.72 2.00
C ILE A 19 -4.86 2.67 0.89
N CYS A 20 -4.63 3.93 1.26
CA CYS A 20 -4.17 4.96 0.35
C CYS A 20 -2.63 4.93 0.28
N VAL A 21 -2.09 4.87 -0.92
CA VAL A 21 -0.66 5.02 -1.20
C VAL A 21 -0.39 6.47 -1.56
N HIS A 22 0.61 7.07 -0.91
CA HIS A 22 0.99 8.47 -1.08
C HIS A 22 2.33 8.61 -1.80
N GLU A 23 3.27 7.73 -1.49
CA GLU A 23 4.64 7.75 -2.03
C GLU A 23 5.22 6.34 -2.04
N ILE A 24 6.07 6.06 -3.03
CA ILE A 24 6.85 4.83 -3.14
C ILE A 24 8.31 5.27 -3.20
N ASP A 25 9.06 4.94 -2.15
CA ASP A 25 10.49 5.23 -2.03
C ASP A 25 11.27 3.96 -2.32
N CYS A 26 11.67 3.80 -3.58
CA CYS A 26 12.44 2.64 -4.03
C CYS A 26 13.89 2.65 -3.54
N CYS A 27 14.38 3.76 -2.97
CA CYS A 27 15.74 3.83 -2.44
C CYS A 27 15.82 3.23 -1.02
N GLU A 28 14.75 3.40 -0.23
CA GLU A 28 14.65 2.86 1.13
C GLU A 28 13.65 1.68 1.25
N ASP A 29 13.27 1.07 0.12
CA ASP A 29 12.34 -0.08 0.03
C ASP A 29 11.10 0.07 0.92
N ARG A 30 10.42 1.22 0.81
CA ARG A 30 9.24 1.53 1.63
C ARG A 30 8.18 2.34 0.89
N VAL A 31 6.96 2.27 1.41
CA VAL A 31 5.77 2.92 0.87
C VAL A 31 5.14 3.79 1.95
N LEU A 32 4.84 5.04 1.64
CA LEU A 32 4.06 5.88 2.53
C LEU A 32 2.58 5.58 2.29
N ALA A 33 1.91 5.02 3.29
CA ALA A 33 0.53 4.58 3.17
C ALA A 33 -0.32 4.99 4.39
N SER A 34 -1.63 5.07 4.21
CA SER A 34 -2.58 5.39 5.27
C SER A 34 -3.88 4.60 5.15
N ALA A 35 -4.59 4.44 6.26
CA ALA A 35 -5.96 3.94 6.24
C ALA A 35 -6.91 5.11 5.98
N ASN A 36 -7.69 5.06 4.89
CA ASN A 36 -8.65 6.09 4.50
C ASN A 36 -8.07 7.52 4.39
N GLY A 37 -6.77 7.66 4.12
CA GLY A 37 -6.11 8.98 4.04
C GLY A 37 -5.66 9.55 5.39
N GLU A 38 -5.78 8.80 6.49
CA GLU A 38 -5.49 9.27 7.85
C GLU A 38 -4.23 8.64 8.45
N ASN A 39 -3.44 9.45 9.16
CA ASN A 39 -2.22 9.03 9.87
C ASN A 39 -1.25 8.21 8.99
N PRO A 40 -0.70 8.82 7.93
CA PRO A 40 0.22 8.17 7.03
C PRO A 40 1.47 7.66 7.77
N GLN A 41 1.92 6.47 7.38
CA GLN A 41 3.07 5.80 7.96
C GLN A 41 3.90 5.13 6.87
N TRP A 42 5.20 5.01 7.12
CA TRP A 42 6.10 4.28 6.25
C TRP A 42 5.96 2.78 6.49
N CYS A 43 5.66 2.06 5.42
CA CYS A 43 5.47 0.61 5.40
C CYS A 43 6.60 -0.03 4.60
N PRO A 44 7.25 -1.09 5.10
CA PRO A 44 8.30 -1.77 4.35
C PRO A 44 7.70 -2.45 3.11
N MET A 45 8.41 -2.36 1.99
CA MET A 45 8.16 -3.21 0.84
C MET A 45 8.49 -4.66 1.21
N ASN A 46 7.78 -5.58 0.57
CA ASN A 46 7.97 -7.00 0.77
C ASN A 46 7.61 -7.76 -0.50
N GLU A 47 8.14 -8.97 -0.61
CA GLU A 47 7.81 -9.92 -1.65
C GLU A 47 7.18 -11.15 -0.99
N GLN A 48 6.00 -11.57 -1.45
CA GLN A 48 5.35 -12.77 -0.94
C GLN A 48 4.93 -13.67 -2.10
N THR A 49 5.13 -14.97 -1.93
CA THR A 49 4.61 -15.97 -2.86
C THR A 49 3.10 -15.93 -2.83
N ARG A 50 2.46 -15.78 -3.99
CA ARG A 50 1.00 -15.86 -4.09
C ARG A 50 0.51 -17.20 -3.55
N SER A 51 -0.72 -17.25 -3.06
CA SER A 51 -1.30 -18.48 -2.49
C SER A 51 -1.37 -19.65 -3.48
N ASP A 52 -1.29 -19.37 -4.79
CA ASP A 52 -1.23 -20.37 -5.86
C ASP A 52 0.19 -20.94 -6.08
N GLY A 53 1.21 -20.39 -5.41
CA GLY A 53 2.58 -20.94 -5.36
C GLY A 53 3.44 -20.68 -6.59
N GLU A 54 2.90 -20.08 -7.65
CA GLU A 54 3.59 -20.02 -8.95
C GLU A 54 4.49 -18.79 -9.11
N GLU A 55 4.13 -17.63 -8.53
CA GLU A 55 4.86 -16.37 -8.71
C GLU A 55 4.97 -15.56 -7.41
N ALA A 56 6.16 -15.02 -7.18
CA ALA A 56 6.41 -14.05 -6.12
C ALA A 56 5.82 -12.70 -6.53
N GLU A 57 5.06 -12.07 -5.63
CA GLU A 57 4.40 -10.80 -5.89
C GLU A 57 4.99 -9.72 -5.00
N LEU A 58 5.33 -8.58 -5.60
CA LEU A 58 5.84 -7.41 -4.91
C LEU A 58 4.70 -6.58 -4.34
N GLY A 59 4.90 -6.10 -3.12
CA GLY A 59 3.93 -5.28 -2.41
C GLY A 59 4.56 -4.60 -1.20
N PHE A 60 3.71 -4.26 -0.23
CA PHE A 60 4.16 -3.71 1.05
C PHE A 60 3.31 -4.22 2.20
N LEU A 61 3.85 -4.16 3.42
CA LEU A 61 3.15 -4.56 4.64
C LEU A 61 2.54 -3.34 5.35
N PHE A 62 1.21 -3.24 5.36
CA PHE A 62 0.47 -2.28 6.16
C PHE A 62 -0.03 -2.95 7.45
N GLY A 63 0.72 -2.78 8.54
CA GLY A 63 0.52 -3.58 9.75
C GLY A 63 0.79 -5.06 9.47
N SER A 64 -0.24 -5.91 9.60
CA SER A 64 -0.17 -7.34 9.25
C SER A 64 -0.72 -7.68 7.87
N PHE A 65 -1.24 -6.69 7.12
CA PHE A 65 -1.81 -6.90 5.80
C PHE A 65 -0.76 -6.73 4.71
N PHE A 66 -0.65 -7.73 3.84
CA PHE A 66 0.10 -7.61 2.61
C PHE A 66 -0.77 -6.94 1.54
N VAL A 67 -0.22 -5.88 0.95
CA VAL A 67 -0.87 -5.11 -0.13
C VAL A 67 -0.03 -5.30 -1.40
N PRO A 68 -0.50 -6.11 -2.37
CA PRO A 68 0.22 -6.31 -3.63
C PRO A 68 0.11 -5.05 -4.51
N PHE A 69 1.22 -4.66 -5.15
CA PHE A 69 1.21 -3.47 -6.02
C PHE A 69 0.31 -3.62 -7.24
N SER A 70 0.07 -4.85 -7.70
CA SER A 70 -0.82 -5.16 -8.83
C SER A 70 -2.28 -4.79 -8.57
N GLU A 71 -2.72 -4.81 -7.30
CA GLU A 71 -4.10 -4.52 -6.89
C GLU A 71 -4.28 -3.07 -6.43
N VAL A 72 -3.21 -2.27 -6.39
CA VAL A 72 -3.28 -0.83 -6.10
C VAL A 72 -3.80 -0.11 -7.35
N MET A 73 -5.03 0.40 -7.29
CA MET A 73 -5.62 1.20 -8.34
C MET A 73 -5.04 2.61 -8.33
N ARG A 74 -4.44 3.05 -9.46
CA ARG A 74 -3.90 4.41 -9.60
C ARG A 74 -5.03 5.45 -9.66
N VAL A 75 -4.78 6.63 -9.07
CA VAL A 75 -5.71 7.76 -9.01
C VAL A 75 -5.25 8.90 -9.90
#